data_AF-A0A536VPL8-F1
#
_entry.id   AF-A0A536VPL8-F1
#
_cell.length_a   1.000
_cell.length_b   1.000
_cell.length_c   1.000
_cell.angle_alpha   90.00
_cell.angle_beta   90.00
_cell.angle_gamma   90.00
#
_symmetry.space_group_name_H-M   'P 1'
#
loop_
_entity.id
_entity.type
_entity.pdbx_description
1 polymer ?
#
loop_
_entity_poly.entity_id
_entity_poly.type
_entity_poly.pdbx_seq_one_letter_code
_entity_poly.pdbx_strand_id
1 'polypeptide(L)'
;KRIAEQPLELPNAGSVFRNPPGDHAARLIEACGLKGHEIGGARISEKHANFIVNPKGKARASDIEALIEHARDTVKERFGIELVPEVRIIGEAG
;
A
#
# COMPACT_ATOMS: atom_id res chain seq x y z
N LYS A 1 25.76 -10.63 19.10
CA LYS A 1 25.98 -10.62 17.63
C LYS A 1 24.70 -11.10 16.97
N ARG A 2 24.17 -10.27 16.06
CA ARG A 2 23.06 -10.45 15.10
C ARG A 2 22.35 -11.81 15.05
N ILE A 3 21.05 -11.77 15.33
CA ILE A 3 20.04 -12.52 14.58
C ILE A 3 19.00 -11.48 14.17
N ALA A 4 19.36 -10.73 13.13
CA ALA A 4 18.45 -9.85 12.40
C ALA A 4 17.75 -10.73 11.37
N GLU A 5 16.86 -11.60 11.83
CA GLU A 5 16.25 -12.60 10.96
C GLU A 5 14.74 -12.51 11.09
N GLN A 6 14.23 -11.71 10.15
CA GLN A 6 12.94 -11.83 9.49
C GLN A 6 11.71 -11.65 10.39
N PRO A 7 10.93 -10.57 10.21
CA PRO A 7 9.53 -10.66 10.57
C PRO A 7 8.93 -11.70 9.63
N LEU A 8 8.76 -12.90 10.18
CA LEU A 8 7.71 -13.89 9.90
C LEU A 8 6.86 -13.49 8.71
N GLU A 9 7.03 -14.22 7.60
CA GLU A 9 5.94 -14.87 6.84
C GLU A 9 4.52 -14.26 7.00
N LEU A 10 4.38 -12.94 6.85
CA LEU A 10 3.11 -12.36 6.47
C LEU A 10 2.90 -12.90 5.06
N PRO A 11 1.84 -13.70 4.81
CA PRO A 11 1.57 -14.18 3.47
C PRO A 11 1.49 -12.94 2.59
N ASN A 12 2.54 -12.72 1.78
CA ASN A 12 2.66 -11.70 0.76
C ASN A 12 1.62 -10.59 0.90
N ALA A 13 1.79 -9.67 1.88
CA ALA A 13 0.90 -8.51 2.00
C ALA A 13 0.86 -7.86 0.62
N GLY A 14 -0.24 -8.08 -0.10
CA GLY A 14 -0.22 -8.05 -1.56
C GLY A 14 0.03 -6.66 -2.09
N SER A 15 0.26 -6.58 -3.39
CA SER A 15 0.07 -5.32 -4.10
C SER A 15 -1.34 -4.79 -3.82
N VAL A 16 -1.45 -3.56 -3.36
CA VAL A 16 -2.74 -2.90 -3.08
C VAL A 16 -3.51 -2.68 -4.38
N PHE A 17 -2.80 -2.38 -5.47
CA PHE A 17 -3.37 -2.17 -6.79
C PHE A 17 -2.78 -3.14 -7.81
N ARG A 18 -3.61 -3.51 -8.79
CA ARG A 18 -3.14 -4.19 -10.01
C ARG A 18 -2.29 -3.24 -10.85
N ASN A 19 -1.34 -3.79 -11.60
CA ASN A 19 -0.60 -2.98 -12.56
C ASN A 19 -1.52 -2.57 -13.73
N PRO A 20 -1.59 -1.28 -14.08
CA PRO A 20 -2.33 -0.83 -15.26
C PRO A 20 -1.60 -1.28 -16.55
N PRO A 21 -2.27 -1.30 -17.71
CA PRO A 21 -1.62 -1.61 -18.97
C PRO A 21 -0.49 -0.61 -19.26
N GLY A 22 0.73 -1.11 -19.46
CA GLY A 22 1.89 -0.31 -19.87
C GLY A 22 2.60 0.47 -18.75
N ASP A 23 2.20 0.34 -17.49
CA ASP A 23 2.93 0.92 -16.34
C ASP A 23 2.81 0.02 -15.10
N HIS A 24 3.50 0.39 -14.02
CA HIS A 24 3.45 -0.29 -12.73
C HIS A 24 2.79 0.61 -11.69
N ALA A 25 1.83 0.07 -10.94
CA ALA A 25 1.13 0.84 -9.91
C ALA A 25 2.11 1.40 -8.86
N ALA A 26 3.11 0.60 -8.46
CA ALA A 26 4.16 1.05 -7.55
C ALA A 26 4.92 2.28 -8.08
N ARG A 27 5.27 2.30 -9.37
CA ARG A 27 5.99 3.40 -10.00
C ARG A 27 5.12 4.66 -10.07
N LEU A 28 3.84 4.52 -10.39
CA LEU A 28 2.89 5.64 -10.43
C LEU A 28 2.68 6.26 -9.04
N ILE A 29 2.47 5.43 -8.01
CA ILE A 29 2.30 5.89 -6.63
C ILE A 29 3.58 6.55 -6.10
N GLU A 30 4.74 5.98 -6.41
CA GLU A 30 6.04 6.59 -6.07
C GLU A 30 6.25 7.93 -6.78
N ALA A 31 5.91 8.02 -8.07
CA ALA A 31 6.02 9.25 -8.83
C ALA A 31 5.08 10.35 -8.32
N CYS A 32 3.95 9.97 -7.68
CA CYS A 32 3.09 10.88 -6.92
C CYS A 32 3.70 11.36 -5.59
N GLY A 33 4.85 10.82 -5.17
CA GLY A 33 5.51 11.19 -3.92
C GLY A 33 4.84 10.58 -2.67
N LEU A 34 4.08 9.51 -2.84
CA LEU A 34 3.24 8.95 -1.76
C LEU A 34 3.96 7.92 -0.88
N LYS A 35 5.22 7.59 -1.15
CA LYS A 35 6.00 6.74 -0.25
C LYS A 35 6.12 7.37 1.13
N GLY A 36 5.80 6.60 2.17
CA GLY A 36 5.82 7.07 3.55
C GLY A 36 4.61 7.91 3.96
N HIS A 37 3.67 8.19 3.04
CA HIS A 37 2.44 8.90 3.37
C HIS A 37 1.61 8.09 4.38
N GLU A 38 1.13 8.75 5.44
CA GLU A 38 0.46 8.14 6.59
C GLU A 38 -0.91 8.79 6.79
N ILE A 39 -1.94 7.95 6.92
CA ILE A 39 -3.29 8.36 7.34
C ILE A 39 -3.66 7.47 8.54
N GLY A 40 -3.96 8.10 9.68
CA GLY A 40 -4.24 7.37 10.92
C GLY A 40 -3.08 6.44 11.32
N GLY A 41 -3.35 5.14 11.46
CA GLY A 41 -2.33 4.13 11.76
C GLY A 41 -1.72 3.43 10.55
N ALA A 42 -2.24 3.66 9.34
CA ALA A 42 -1.80 3.03 8.11
C ALA A 42 -0.79 3.92 7.36
N ARG A 43 0.16 3.31 6.64
CA ARG A 43 1.18 4.05 5.88
C ARG A 43 1.52 3.36 4.57
N ILE A 44 1.79 4.11 3.50
CA ILE A 44 2.39 3.56 2.28
C ILE A 44 3.88 3.21 2.56
N SER A 45 4.27 1.99 2.24
CA SER A 45 5.62 1.49 2.48
C SER A 45 6.68 2.31 1.73
N GLU A 46 7.71 2.75 2.45
CA GLU A 46 8.88 3.41 1.86
C GLU A 46 9.70 2.46 0.96
N LYS A 47 9.62 1.15 1.24
CA LYS A 47 10.30 0.11 0.45
C LYS A 47 9.58 -0.13 -0.88
N HIS A 48 8.25 -0.24 -0.86
CA HIS A 48 7.46 -0.57 -2.04
C HIS A 48 6.13 0.21 -2.05
N ALA A 49 5.98 1.18 -2.94
CA ALA A 49 4.88 2.14 -2.90
C ALA A 49 3.48 1.53 -3.14
N ASN A 50 3.39 0.33 -3.71
CA ASN A 50 2.11 -0.37 -3.87
C ASN A 50 1.69 -1.16 -2.61
N PHE A 51 2.37 -1.00 -1.48
CA PHE A 51 2.12 -1.78 -0.26
C PHE A 51 1.72 -0.81 0.86
N ILE A 52 0.67 -1.14 1.60
CA ILE A 52 0.30 -0.45 2.83
C ILE A 52 0.78 -1.27 4.02
N VAL A 53 1.42 -0.58 4.97
CA VAL A 53 1.97 -1.16 6.20
C VAL A 53 1.30 -0.53 7.43
N ASN A 54 1.25 -1.29 8.52
CA ASN A 54 0.74 -0.85 9.81
C ASN A 54 1.88 -0.89 10.85
N PRO A 55 2.84 0.05 10.79
CA PRO A 55 4.08 -0.04 11.57
C PRO A 55 3.85 0.05 13.08
N LYS A 56 2.75 0.67 13.51
CA LYS A 56 2.39 0.90 14.91
C LYS A 56 1.38 -0.12 15.45
N GLY A 57 0.88 -1.04 14.61
CA GLY A 57 -0.18 -1.99 14.98
C GLY A 57 -1.52 -1.34 15.32
N LYS A 58 -1.76 -0.11 14.87
CA LYS A 58 -2.93 0.72 15.26
C LYS A 58 -3.79 1.16 14.07
N ALA A 59 -3.47 0.74 12.84
CA ALA A 59 -4.28 1.03 11.67
C ALA A 59 -5.69 0.45 11.82
N ARG A 60 -6.70 1.28 11.59
CA ARG A 60 -8.08 0.85 11.40
C ARG A 60 -8.31 0.48 9.93
N ALA A 61 -9.35 -0.31 9.65
CA ALA A 61 -9.78 -0.56 8.28
C ALA A 61 -10.01 0.75 7.49
N SER A 62 -10.68 1.72 8.13
CA SER A 62 -10.90 3.06 7.58
C SER A 62 -9.62 3.82 7.22
N ASP A 63 -8.51 3.58 7.96
CA ASP A 63 -7.22 4.22 7.66
C ASP A 63 -6.61 3.64 6.38
N ILE A 64 -6.75 2.32 6.20
CA ILE A 64 -6.28 1.62 5.01
C ILE A 64 -7.14 2.04 3.80
N GLU A 65 -8.47 2.05 3.94
CA GLU A 65 -9.39 2.49 2.90
C GLU A 65 -9.09 3.92 2.45
N ALA A 66 -8.91 4.85 3.40
CA ALA A 66 -8.56 6.23 3.10
C ALA A 66 -7.23 6.36 2.34
N LEU A 67 -6.21 5.54 2.67
CA LEU A 67 -4.95 5.51 1.91
C LEU A 67 -5.12 4.99 0.49
N ILE A 68 -5.95 3.96 0.31
CA ILE A 68 -6.25 3.38 -1.01
C ILE A 68 -6.94 4.43 -1.87
N GLU A 69 -7.98 5.08 -1.36
CA GLU A 69 -8.70 6.14 -2.07
C GLU A 69 -7.76 7.30 -2.41
N HIS A 70 -7.00 7.80 -1.44
CA HIS A 70 -6.05 8.89 -1.66
C HIS A 70 -5.00 8.56 -2.74
N ALA A 71 -4.42 7.35 -2.71
CA ALA A 71 -3.44 6.94 -3.71
C ALA A 71 -4.06 6.81 -5.11
N ARG A 72 -5.27 6.25 -5.20
CA ARG A 72 -6.00 6.11 -6.47
C ARG A 72 -6.33 7.48 -7.06
N ASP A 73 -6.89 8.39 -6.27
CA ASP A 73 -7.27 9.72 -6.73
C ASP A 73 -6.04 10.52 -7.16
N THR A 74 -4.98 10.52 -6.35
CA THR A 74 -3.74 11.24 -6.70
C THR A 74 -3.12 10.73 -8.01
N VAL A 75 -3.10 9.41 -8.23
CA VAL A 75 -2.58 8.83 -9.48
C VAL A 75 -3.49 9.18 -10.66
N LYS A 76 -4.81 9.15 -10.47
CA LYS A 76 -5.78 9.52 -11.49
C LYS A 76 -5.66 11.00 -11.87
N GLU A 77 -5.54 11.89 -10.90
CA GLU A 77 -5.37 13.32 -11.13
C GLU A 77 -4.05 13.64 -11.86
N ARG A 78 -2.96 12.96 -11.50
CA ARG A 78 -1.64 13.25 -12.04
C ARG A 78 -1.35 12.59 -13.39
N PHE A 79 -1.84 11.37 -13.60
CA PHE A 79 -1.51 10.55 -14.77
C PHE A 79 -2.71 10.22 -15.65
N GLY A 80 -3.93 10.53 -15.22
CA GLY A 80 -5.16 10.10 -15.91
C GLY A 80 -5.41 8.59 -15.85
N ILE A 81 -4.64 7.86 -15.02
CA ILE A 81 -4.72 6.40 -14.90
C ILE A 81 -5.52 6.04 -13.65
N GLU A 82 -6.58 5.27 -13.82
CA GLU A 82 -7.35 4.75 -12.69
C GLU A 82 -6.75 3.44 -12.18
N LEU A 83 -6.16 3.47 -10.99
CA LEU A 83 -5.68 2.27 -10.33
C LEU A 83 -6.85 1.44 -9.78
N VAL A 84 -6.82 0.13 -10.05
CA VAL A 84 -7.84 -0.82 -9.58
C VAL A 84 -7.29 -1.57 -8.38
N PRO A 85 -7.94 -1.48 -7.19
CA PRO A 85 -7.54 -2.24 -6.02
C PRO A 85 -7.52 -3.75 -6.29
N GLU A 86 -6.51 -4.45 -5.78
CA GLU A 86 -6.47 -5.90 -5.77
C GLU A 86 -7.27 -6.40 -4.57
N VAL A 87 -8.44 -6.99 -4.82
CA VAL A 87 -9.21 -7.65 -3.76
C VAL A 87 -8.46 -8.91 -3.33
N ARG A 88 -7.70 -8.80 -2.25
CA ARG A 88 -7.31 -9.93 -1.40
C ARG A 88 -7.52 -9.54 0.05
N ILE A 89 -8.64 -10.00 0.61
CA ILE A 89 -8.89 -9.96 2.05
C ILE A 89 -7.90 -10.92 2.69
N ILE A 90 -6.79 -10.41 3.23
CA ILE A 90 -5.92 -11.17 4.12
C ILE A 90 -6.18 -10.66 5.54
N GLY A 91 -7.24 -11.19 6.14
CA GLY A 91 -7.45 -11.13 7.57
C GLY A 91 -7.51 -12.57 8.06
N GLU A 92 -6.54 -13.00 8.86
CA GLU A 92 -6.86 -14.04 9.84
C GLU A 92 -7.94 -13.43 10.73
N ALA A 93 -9.15 -13.98 10.61
CA ALA A 93 -10.16 -13.83 11.63
C ALA A 93 -9.56 -14.45 12.90
N GLY A 94 -9.07 -13.60 13.80
CA GLY A 94 -8.86 -13.99 15.20
C GLY A 94 -10.19 -14.31 15.87
#